data_AF-A0A9N9H8Z0-F1
#
_entry.id   AF-A0A9N9H8Z0-F1
#
_cell.length_a   1.000
_cell.length_b   1.000
_cell.length_c   1.000
_cell.angle_alpha   90.00
_cell.angle_beta   90.00
_cell.angle_gamma   90.00
#
_symmetry.space_group_name_H-M   'P 1'
#
loop_
_entity.id
_entity.type
_entity.pdbx_description
1 polymer ?
#
loop_
_entity_poly.entity_id
_entity_poly.type
_entity_poly.pdbx_seq_one_letter_code
_entity_poly.pdbx_strand_id
1 'polypeptide(L)'
;MPKKQVKRKEKETKEKVAWSEEDETHRQALINCAEAYAKARQEVLSIPGTSVIEDIQYAMSLLYEQYKAETWPEKFKPKYDLSLAESPTKEALVAARKLEEFSNLTTVLHQELNYDFYWAVNETSRIFSKAIGEEYGDLEECDNSME
;
A
#
# COMPACT_ATOMS: atom_id res chain seq x y z
N MET A 1 -6.27 -29.84 -27.63
CA MET A 1 -5.83 -30.14 -26.25
C MET A 1 -6.79 -29.45 -25.27
N PRO A 2 -7.48 -30.18 -24.38
CA PRO A 2 -8.38 -29.55 -23.42
C PRO A 2 -7.55 -28.85 -22.32
N LYS A 3 -7.85 -27.57 -22.07
CA LYS A 3 -7.22 -26.78 -21.02
C LYS A 3 -7.61 -27.38 -19.66
N LYS A 4 -6.63 -27.88 -18.90
CA LYS A 4 -6.80 -28.24 -17.49
C LYS A 4 -7.24 -26.98 -16.74
N GLN A 5 -8.50 -26.94 -16.32
CA GLN A 5 -8.94 -26.01 -15.29
C GLN A 5 -8.15 -26.34 -14.02
N VAL A 6 -7.29 -25.42 -13.60
CA VAL A 6 -6.67 -25.46 -12.29
C VAL A 6 -7.80 -25.22 -11.29
N LYS A 7 -8.30 -26.28 -10.65
CA LYS A 7 -9.18 -26.16 -9.50
C LYS A 7 -8.41 -25.37 -8.43
N ARG A 8 -8.79 -24.11 -8.21
CA ARG A 8 -8.43 -23.36 -7.01
C ARG A 8 -8.91 -24.23 -5.85
N LYS A 9 -8.00 -24.76 -5.04
CA LYS A 9 -8.39 -25.46 -3.81
C LYS A 9 -9.18 -24.44 -3.00
N GLU A 10 -10.48 -24.66 -2.85
CA GLU A 10 -11.26 -24.02 -1.79
C GLU A 10 -10.56 -24.39 -0.48
N LYS A 11 -9.81 -23.44 0.08
CA LYS A 11 -9.38 -23.56 1.46
C LYS A 11 -10.63 -23.23 2.27
N GLU A 12 -11.31 -24.26 2.78
CA GLU A 12 -12.36 -24.17 3.80
C GLU A 12 -11.78 -23.70 5.16
N THR A 13 -10.88 -22.71 5.16
CA THR A 13 -10.41 -22.05 6.38
C THR A 13 -11.14 -20.73 6.48
N LYS A 14 -12.09 -20.64 7.42
CA LYS A 14 -12.81 -19.42 7.75
C LYS A 14 -11.82 -18.25 7.84
N GLU A 15 -12.06 -17.21 7.05
CA GLU A 15 -11.19 -16.03 7.00
C GLU A 15 -11.17 -15.33 8.37
N LYS A 16 -10.01 -14.78 8.74
CA LYS A 16 -9.83 -14.03 9.98
C LYS A 16 -10.47 -12.65 9.81
N VAL A 17 -11.28 -12.26 10.80
CA VAL A 17 -11.97 -10.95 10.88
C VAL A 17 -11.60 -10.18 12.17
N ALA A 18 -10.46 -10.55 12.75
CA ALA A 18 -9.85 -9.92 13.91
C ALA A 18 -8.38 -10.34 13.97
N TRP A 19 -7.51 -9.49 14.52
CA TRP A 19 -6.09 -9.79 14.70
C TRP A 19 -5.89 -11.10 15.49
N SER A 20 -5.04 -11.98 14.93
CA SER A 20 -4.46 -13.12 15.65
C SER A 20 -3.22 -12.69 16.43
N GLU A 21 -2.99 -13.28 17.61
CA GLU A 21 -1.75 -13.06 18.38
C GLU A 21 -0.49 -13.43 17.58
N GLU A 22 -0.58 -14.45 16.72
CA GLU A 22 0.52 -14.91 15.86
C GLU A 22 0.94 -13.85 14.82
N ASP A 23 0.04 -12.94 14.45
CA ASP A 23 0.26 -11.93 13.41
C ASP A 23 0.68 -10.56 13.99
N GLU A 24 0.94 -10.46 15.29
CA GLU A 24 1.28 -9.20 15.96
C GLU A 24 2.55 -8.55 15.38
N THR A 25 3.52 -9.34 14.92
CA THR A 25 4.71 -8.80 14.24
C THR A 25 4.34 -8.07 12.95
N HIS A 26 3.38 -8.61 12.18
CA HIS A 26 2.90 -8.00 10.94
C HIS A 26 2.08 -6.74 11.23
N ARG A 27 1.24 -6.79 12.26
CA ARG A 27 0.48 -5.63 12.75
C ARG A 27 1.41 -4.48 13.15
N GLN A 28 2.47 -4.78 13.90
CA GLN A 28 3.46 -3.76 14.29
C GLN A 28 4.22 -3.22 13.07
N ALA A 29 4.51 -4.05 12.07
CA ALA A 29 5.12 -3.60 10.82
C ALA A 29 4.21 -2.61 10.07
N LEU A 30 2.90 -2.87 9.99
CA LEU A 30 1.92 -1.94 9.42
C LEU A 30 1.88 -0.61 10.17
N ILE A 31 1.82 -0.63 11.50
CA ILE A 31 1.83 0.58 12.34
C ILE A 31 3.11 1.38 12.12
N ASN A 32 4.27 0.73 12.20
CA ASN A 32 5.57 1.38 12.01
C ASN A 32 5.71 1.98 10.61
N CYS A 33 5.21 1.29 9.58
CA CYS A 33 5.24 1.77 8.20
C CYS A 33 4.32 2.96 8.00
N ALA A 34 3.11 2.94 8.58
CA ALA A 34 2.17 4.06 8.55
C ALA A 34 2.74 5.31 9.24
N GLU A 35 3.38 5.15 10.41
CA GLU A 35 4.06 6.25 11.11
C GLU A 35 5.25 6.79 10.31
N ALA A 36 6.02 5.91 9.66
CA ALA A 36 7.13 6.32 8.79
C ALA A 36 6.63 7.09 7.57
N TYR A 37 5.53 6.65 6.94
CA TYR A 37 4.85 7.39 5.89
C TYR A 37 4.38 8.76 6.38
N ALA A 38 3.73 8.82 7.55
CA ALA A 38 3.25 10.08 8.11
C ALA A 38 4.40 11.09 8.30
N LYS A 39 5.55 10.64 8.80
CA LYS A 39 6.76 11.48 8.92
C LYS A 39 7.26 11.97 7.56
N ALA A 40 7.42 11.06 6.59
CA ALA A 40 7.86 11.42 5.25
C ALA A 40 6.88 12.39 4.54
N ARG A 41 5.57 12.19 4.74
CA ARG A 41 4.52 13.10 4.26
C ARG A 41 4.67 14.50 4.85
N GLN A 42 5.00 14.61 6.15
CA GLN A 42 5.24 15.89 6.80
C GLN A 42 6.52 16.58 6.28
N GLU A 43 7.55 15.82 5.92
CA GLU A 43 8.74 16.39 5.26
C GLU A 43 8.38 17.01 3.91
N VAL A 44 7.59 16.32 3.08
CA VAL A 44 7.07 16.89 1.82
C VAL A 44 6.27 18.16 2.10
N LEU A 45 5.32 18.14 3.04
CA LEU A 45 4.52 19.31 3.44
C LEU A 45 5.35 20.52 3.85
N SER A 46 6.52 20.29 4.45
CA SER A 46 7.36 21.36 4.97
C SER A 46 8.08 22.16 3.88
N ILE A 47 8.09 21.67 2.63
CA ILE A 47 8.80 22.30 1.53
C ILE A 47 7.88 23.33 0.85
N PRO A 48 8.31 24.60 0.70
CA PRO A 48 7.50 25.61 0.04
C PRO A 48 7.20 25.25 -1.43
N GLY A 49 5.93 25.40 -1.82
CA GLY A 49 5.50 25.19 -3.20
C GLY A 49 5.18 23.74 -3.58
N THR A 50 5.21 22.80 -2.65
CA THR A 50 4.78 21.41 -2.88
C THR A 50 3.28 21.21 -2.66
N SER A 51 2.72 20.25 -3.38
CA SER A 51 1.39 19.68 -3.20
C SER A 51 1.56 18.21 -2.84
N VAL A 52 1.41 17.87 -1.56
CA VAL A 52 1.67 16.51 -1.03
C VAL A 52 1.03 15.41 -1.86
N ILE A 53 -0.24 15.60 -2.24
CA ILE A 53 -0.99 14.61 -2.99
C ILE A 53 -0.36 14.44 -4.37
N GLU A 54 -0.15 15.53 -5.10
CA GLU A 54 0.37 15.50 -6.46
C GLU A 54 1.83 15.04 -6.51
N ASP A 55 2.67 15.53 -5.59
CA ASP A 55 4.09 15.20 -5.53
C ASP A 55 4.31 13.72 -5.17
N ILE A 56 3.58 13.18 -4.19
CA ILE A 56 3.66 11.76 -3.83
C ILE A 56 3.09 10.88 -4.95
N GLN A 57 1.97 11.28 -5.58
CA GLN A 57 1.40 10.54 -6.72
C GLN A 57 2.35 10.53 -7.93
N TYR A 58 3.01 11.64 -8.21
CA TYR A 58 4.04 11.71 -9.23
C TYR A 58 5.23 10.82 -8.90
N ALA A 59 5.70 10.85 -7.66
CA ALA A 59 6.78 9.98 -7.19
C ALA A 59 6.41 8.49 -7.30
N MET A 60 5.18 8.09 -6.96
CA MET A 60 4.68 6.73 -7.18
C MET A 60 4.73 6.33 -8.67
N SER A 61 4.37 7.26 -9.56
CA SER A 61 4.45 7.02 -11.01
C SER A 61 5.89 6.78 -11.47
N LEU A 62 6.86 7.51 -10.92
CA LEU A 62 8.29 7.30 -11.20
C LEU A 62 8.78 5.93 -10.70
N LEU A 63 8.38 5.53 -9.49
CA LEU A 63 8.69 4.20 -8.94
C LEU A 63 8.09 3.10 -9.83
N TYR A 64 6.87 3.29 -10.33
CA TYR A 64 6.24 2.33 -11.24
C TYR A 64 6.98 2.22 -12.59
N GLU A 65 7.45 3.34 -13.15
CA GLU A 65 8.30 3.30 -14.35
C GLU A 65 9.62 2.54 -14.10
N GLN A 66 10.24 2.75 -12.93
CA GLN A 66 11.42 1.99 -12.52
C GLN A 66 11.11 0.49 -12.38
N TYR A 67 10.04 0.14 -11.67
CA TYR A 67 9.58 -1.24 -11.49
C TYR A 67 9.37 -1.96 -12.82
N LYS A 68 8.72 -1.31 -13.80
CA LYS A 68 8.53 -1.89 -15.14
C LYS A 68 9.85 -2.19 -15.84
N ALA A 69 10.81 -1.27 -15.76
CA ALA A 69 12.13 -1.43 -16.36
C ALA A 69 12.94 -2.54 -15.70
N GLU A 70 12.81 -2.70 -14.38
CA GLU A 70 13.47 -3.77 -13.62
C GLU A 70 12.81 -5.14 -13.87
N THR A 71 11.48 -5.18 -14.00
CA THR A 71 10.72 -6.43 -14.18
C THR A 71 10.77 -6.94 -15.61
N TRP A 72 10.75 -6.05 -16.61
CA TRP A 72 10.76 -6.40 -18.04
C TRP A 72 11.80 -5.57 -18.81
N PRO A 73 13.10 -5.78 -18.56
CA PRO A 73 14.19 -4.98 -19.14
C PRO A 73 14.29 -5.12 -20.67
N GLU A 74 13.72 -6.19 -21.24
CA GLU A 74 13.64 -6.40 -22.69
C GLU A 74 12.60 -5.51 -23.37
N LYS A 75 11.62 -4.99 -22.61
CA LYS A 75 10.52 -4.15 -23.12
C LYS A 75 10.63 -2.70 -22.69
N PHE A 76 11.13 -2.45 -21.48
CA PHE A 76 11.21 -1.12 -20.89
C PHE A 76 12.66 -0.80 -20.52
N LYS A 77 13.04 0.46 -20.68
CA LYS A 77 14.34 0.98 -20.23
C LYS A 77 14.12 1.96 -19.08
N PRO A 78 15.04 2.03 -18.11
CA PRO A 78 15.00 3.07 -17.09
C PRO A 78 14.96 4.45 -17.75
N LYS A 79 13.93 5.24 -17.45
CA LYS A 79 13.75 6.58 -18.02
C LYS A 79 14.48 7.65 -17.21
N TYR A 80 14.60 7.43 -15.91
CA TYR A 80 15.19 8.36 -14.95
C TYR A 80 16.08 7.59 -13.99
N ASP A 81 17.20 8.19 -13.58
CA ASP A 81 17.98 7.73 -12.44
C ASP A 81 17.44 8.43 -11.18
N LEU A 82 16.59 7.72 -10.43
CA LEU A 82 15.94 8.28 -9.23
C LEU A 82 16.93 8.50 -8.07
N SER A 83 18.17 8.01 -8.16
CA SER A 83 19.20 8.29 -7.15
C SER A 83 19.68 9.75 -7.21
N LEU A 84 19.46 10.43 -8.34
CA LEU A 84 19.84 11.82 -8.58
C LEU A 84 18.71 12.80 -8.27
N ALA A 85 17.58 12.34 -7.72
CA ALA A 85 16.46 13.21 -7.40
C ALA A 85 16.84 14.26 -6.35
N GLU A 86 16.50 15.52 -6.63
CA GLU A 86 16.64 16.64 -5.70
C GLU A 86 15.29 16.96 -5.03
N SER A 87 15.33 17.83 -4.02
CA SER A 87 14.12 18.27 -3.32
C SER A 87 13.25 19.13 -4.27
N PRO A 88 11.91 18.94 -4.29
CA PRO A 88 11.09 18.12 -3.38
C PRO A 88 10.90 16.66 -3.81
N THR A 89 11.28 16.29 -5.04
CA THR A 89 11.05 14.94 -5.59
C THR A 89 11.72 13.86 -4.74
N LYS A 90 12.88 14.15 -4.18
CA LYS A 90 13.60 13.24 -3.27
C LYS A 90 12.74 12.84 -2.07
N GLU A 91 12.16 13.80 -1.35
CA GLU A 91 11.30 13.54 -0.18
C GLU A 91 10.00 12.84 -0.60
N ALA A 92 9.42 13.26 -1.73
CA ALA A 92 8.22 12.62 -2.27
C ALA A 92 8.46 11.13 -2.62
N LEU A 93 9.64 10.78 -3.15
CA LEU A 93 10.03 9.39 -3.40
C LEU A 93 10.17 8.57 -2.12
N VAL A 94 10.64 9.17 -1.02
CA VAL A 94 10.67 8.50 0.29
C VAL A 94 9.25 8.20 0.76
N ALA A 95 8.35 9.19 0.71
CA ALA A 95 6.96 8.99 1.09
C ALA A 95 6.24 7.95 0.20
N ALA A 96 6.44 8.02 -1.11
CA ALA A 96 5.87 7.07 -2.07
C ALA A 96 6.32 5.62 -1.82
N ARG A 97 7.61 5.39 -1.52
CA ARG A 97 8.11 4.05 -1.15
C ARG A 97 7.47 3.52 0.12
N LYS A 98 7.25 4.38 1.13
CA LYS A 98 6.56 3.99 2.37
C LYS A 98 5.10 3.67 2.15
N LEU A 99 4.44 4.36 1.22
CA LEU A 99 3.08 4.04 0.81
C LEU A 99 3.00 2.70 0.07
N GLU A 100 3.95 2.41 -0.83
CA GLU A 100 4.08 1.12 -1.50
C GLU A 100 4.35 -0.03 -0.51
N GLU A 101 5.28 0.17 0.42
CA GLU A 101 5.59 -0.78 1.50
C GLU A 101 4.35 -1.09 2.35
N PHE A 102 3.59 -0.05 2.72
CA PHE A 102 2.34 -0.22 3.45
C PHE A 102 1.31 -1.04 2.66
N SER A 103 1.13 -0.73 1.37
CA SER A 103 0.22 -1.47 0.47
C SER A 103 0.62 -2.95 0.32
N ASN A 104 1.92 -3.23 0.23
CA ASN A 104 2.43 -4.60 0.19
C ASN A 104 2.14 -5.35 1.49
N LEU A 105 2.33 -4.70 2.65
CA LEU A 105 1.97 -5.28 3.95
C LEU A 105 0.46 -5.53 4.07
N THR A 106 -0.39 -4.64 3.57
CA THR A 106 -1.85 -4.90 3.52
C THR A 106 -2.16 -6.11 2.66
N THR A 107 -1.46 -6.27 1.52
CA THR A 107 -1.66 -7.41 0.61
C THR A 107 -1.32 -8.75 1.25
N VAL A 108 -0.31 -8.80 2.12
CA VAL A 108 0.06 -10.02 2.86
C VAL A 108 -1.07 -10.50 3.78
N LEU A 109 -1.88 -9.59 4.35
CA LEU A 109 -2.99 -9.97 5.23
C LEU A 109 -3.98 -10.91 4.53
N HIS A 110 -4.45 -10.55 3.35
CA HIS A 110 -5.46 -11.34 2.64
C HIS A 110 -4.85 -12.48 1.81
N GLN A 111 -3.66 -12.29 1.23
CA GLN A 111 -3.06 -13.31 0.35
C GLN A 111 -2.35 -14.42 1.11
N GLU A 112 -1.70 -14.10 2.23
CA GLU A 112 -0.81 -15.02 2.94
C GLU A 112 -1.34 -15.39 4.34
N LEU A 113 -1.88 -14.42 5.07
CA LEU A 113 -2.32 -14.61 6.47
C LEU A 113 -3.81 -14.98 6.63
N ASN A 114 -4.54 -15.10 5.52
CA ASN A 114 -5.94 -15.55 5.45
C ASN A 114 -6.93 -14.64 6.20
N TYR A 115 -6.70 -13.33 6.18
CA TYR A 115 -7.69 -12.35 6.61
C TYR A 115 -8.73 -12.08 5.53
N ASP A 116 -9.96 -11.76 5.94
CA ASP A 116 -10.99 -11.26 5.04
C ASP A 116 -10.50 -9.97 4.36
N PHE A 117 -10.77 -9.84 3.06
CA PHE A 117 -10.27 -8.72 2.27
C PHE A 117 -10.80 -7.38 2.75
N TYR A 118 -12.11 -7.28 3.01
CA TYR A 118 -12.74 -6.03 3.45
C TYR A 118 -12.28 -5.64 4.84
N TRP A 119 -12.17 -6.63 5.73
CA TRP A 119 -11.61 -6.43 7.07
C TRP A 119 -10.18 -5.92 6.99
N ALA A 120 -9.31 -6.53 6.18
CA ALA A 120 -7.92 -6.13 6.05
C ALA A 120 -7.79 -4.70 5.50
N VAL A 121 -8.59 -4.34 4.50
CA VAL A 121 -8.62 -2.97 3.95
C VAL A 121 -9.12 -1.97 5.00
N ASN A 122 -10.20 -2.27 5.71
CA ASN A 122 -10.75 -1.37 6.74
C ASN A 122 -9.77 -1.17 7.89
N GLU A 123 -9.23 -2.26 8.44
CA GLU A 123 -8.33 -2.19 9.59
C GLU A 123 -7.00 -1.49 9.24
N THR A 124 -6.43 -1.76 8.07
CA THR A 124 -5.22 -1.05 7.63
C THR A 124 -5.51 0.42 7.32
N SER A 125 -6.69 0.75 6.78
CA SER A 125 -7.11 2.14 6.60
C SER A 125 -7.25 2.88 7.93
N ARG A 126 -7.81 2.25 8.97
CA ARG A 126 -7.85 2.81 10.34
C ARG A 126 -6.47 3.09 10.89
N ILE A 127 -5.53 2.15 10.76
CA ILE A 127 -4.13 2.33 11.16
C ILE A 127 -3.52 3.53 10.42
N PHE A 128 -3.74 3.60 9.11
CA PHE A 128 -3.18 4.64 8.25
C PHE A 128 -3.73 6.03 8.58
N SER A 129 -5.06 6.17 8.67
CA SER A 129 -5.74 7.42 9.06
C SER A 129 -5.27 7.92 10.42
N LYS A 130 -5.16 7.02 11.41
CA LYS A 130 -4.62 7.37 12.73
C LYS A 130 -3.18 7.91 12.65
N ALA A 131 -2.33 7.30 11.82
CA ALA A 131 -0.93 7.73 11.68
C ALA A 131 -0.80 9.13 11.06
N ILE A 132 -1.66 9.47 10.08
CA ILE A 132 -1.64 10.79 9.43
C ILE A 132 -2.48 11.85 10.15
N GLY A 133 -3.19 11.49 11.22
CA GLY A 133 -4.01 12.39 12.03
C GLY A 133 -5.35 12.74 11.38
N GLU A 134 -5.88 11.89 10.51
CA GLU A 134 -7.18 12.06 9.84
C GLU A 134 -8.23 11.16 10.49
N GLU A 135 -9.47 11.65 10.56
CA GLU A 135 -10.60 10.85 11.06
C GLU A 135 -10.96 9.76 10.05
N TYR A 136 -11.11 8.53 10.52
CA TYR A 136 -11.55 7.42 9.67
C TYR A 136 -13.06 7.26 9.80
N GLY A 137 -13.79 7.52 8.71
CA GLY A 137 -15.15 7.02 8.57
C GLY A 137 -15.09 5.56 8.18
N ASP A 138 -15.68 4.68 8.99
CA ASP A 138 -15.81 3.27 8.61
C ASP A 138 -16.47 3.18 7.23
N LEU A 139 -15.89 2.38 6.33
CA LEU A 139 -16.59 1.99 5.11
C LEU A 139 -17.80 1.18 5.55
N GLU A 140 -18.94 1.82 5.76
CA GLU A 140 -20.23 1.15 5.90
C GLU A 140 -20.32 0.15 4.75
N GLU A 141 -20.64 -1.12 5.07
CA GLU A 141 -20.89 -2.15 4.07
C GLU A 141 -21.81 -1.52 3.03
N CYS A 142 -21.34 -1.38 1.78
CA CYS A 142 -22.20 -0.90 0.72
C CYS A 142 -23.37 -1.88 0.66
N ASP A 143 -24.54 -1.42 1.12
CA ASP A 143 -25.78 -2.16 1.11
C ASP A 143 -26.01 -2.61 -0.33
N ASN A 144 -25.76 -3.89 -0.62
CA ASN A 144 -26.02 -4.50 -1.92
C ASN A 144 -27.53 -4.74 -2.12
N SER A 145 -28.37 -3.85 -1.60
CA SER A 145 -29.80 -3.80 -1.91
C SER A 145 -30.00 -2.99 -3.18
N MET A 146 -29.57 -3.55 -4.31
CA MET A 146 -30.12 -3.18 -5.61
C MET A 146 -31.31 -4.11 -5.84
N GLU A 147 -32.48 -3.72 -5.32
CA GLU A 147 -33.78 -4.24 -5.77
C GLU A 147 -34.13 -3.72 -7.17
#